data_AF-A0A9W6TCR6-F1
#
_entry.id   AF-A0A9W6TCR6-F1
#
_cell.length_a   1.000
_cell.length_b   1.000
_cell.length_c   1.000
_cell.angle_alpha   90.00
_cell.angle_beta   90.00
_cell.angle_gamma   90.00
#
_symmetry.space_group_name_H-M   'P 1'
#
loop_
_entity.id
_entity.type
_entity.pdbx_description
1 polymer ?
#
loop_
_entity_poly.entity_id
_entity_poly.type
_entity_poly.pdbx_seq_one_letter_code
_entity_poly.pdbx_strand_id
1 'polypeptide(L)'
;MSKKVVLEEEEYVETLGHIIERDFFPDLPKLKRQTELLREDEEGFPLTGTTIRVANTRGNMSVRSSASGAGWDEPTPTVEQLASGQLGNTQDIDDATEDDVKKSMTLNRFVATHTSEDNKSFKELQEKAVKDHQRRYHWAFDDDAEKGDPKLHLLTNGTWISKEQRRIADEACAPKGLMLVSFRAV
;
A
#
# COMPACT_ATOMS: atom_id res chain seq x y z
N MET A 1 8.18 -10.85 -9.95
CA MET A 1 7.31 -10.50 -8.82
C MET A 1 6.32 -11.63 -8.63
N SER A 2 6.23 -12.21 -7.44
CA SER A 2 5.24 -13.24 -7.13
C SER A 2 3.83 -12.65 -7.25
N LYS A 3 2.93 -13.37 -7.92
CA LYS A 3 1.52 -13.00 -8.02
C LYS A 3 0.92 -13.04 -6.62
N LYS A 4 0.33 -11.92 -6.17
CA LYS A 4 -0.39 -11.87 -4.89
C LYS A 4 -1.68 -12.69 -4.99
N VAL A 5 -2.05 -13.36 -3.91
CA VAL A 5 -3.34 -14.03 -3.77
C VAL A 5 -4.42 -12.96 -3.61
N VAL A 6 -5.49 -13.08 -4.39
CA VAL A 6 -6.60 -12.13 -4.36
C VAL A 6 -7.67 -12.70 -3.45
N LEU A 7 -8.11 -11.92 -2.46
CA LEU A 7 -9.20 -12.26 -1.54
C LEU A 7 -10.39 -11.33 -1.80
N GLU A 8 -11.59 -11.78 -1.42
CA GLU A 8 -12.78 -10.91 -1.38
C GLU A 8 -12.51 -9.71 -0.45
N GLU A 9 -13.14 -8.56 -0.72
CA GLU A 9 -12.87 -7.33 0.04
C GLU A 9 -13.19 -7.51 1.53
N GLU A 10 -14.37 -8.06 1.85
CA GLU A 10 -14.80 -8.33 3.22
C GLU A 10 -13.82 -9.28 3.94
N GLU A 11 -13.40 -10.36 3.28
CA GLU A 11 -12.44 -11.32 3.82
C GLU A 11 -11.07 -10.66 4.07
N TYR A 12 -10.59 -9.85 3.11
CA TYR A 12 -9.31 -9.15 3.24
C TYR A 12 -9.33 -8.15 4.40
N VAL A 13 -10.40 -7.37 4.54
CA VAL A 13 -10.52 -6.37 5.61
C VAL A 13 -10.67 -7.04 6.97
N GLU A 14 -11.47 -8.11 7.08
CA GLU A 14 -11.63 -8.86 8.33
C GLU A 14 -10.29 -9.46 8.79
N THR A 15 -9.60 -10.17 7.90
CA THR A 15 -8.31 -10.81 8.20
C THR A 15 -7.24 -9.78 8.54
N LEU A 16 -7.17 -8.68 7.80
CA LEU A 16 -6.24 -7.57 8.07
C LEU A 16 -6.54 -6.92 9.43
N GLY A 17 -7.80 -6.64 9.72
CA GLY A 17 -8.25 -6.07 10.98
C GLY A 17 -7.90 -6.98 12.16
N HIS A 18 -8.14 -8.28 12.04
CA HIS A 18 -7.77 -9.27 13.06
C HIS A 18 -6.26 -9.28 13.34
N ILE A 19 -5.43 -9.26 12.29
CA ILE A 19 -3.96 -9.24 12.44
C ILE A 19 -3.51 -7.94 13.13
N ILE A 20 -4.10 -6.79 12.78
CA ILE A 20 -3.76 -5.50 13.40
C ILE A 20 -4.20 -5.44 14.86
N GLU A 21 -5.43 -5.87 15.18
CA GLU A 21 -5.91 -5.90 16.57
C GLU A 21 -5.02 -6.81 17.44
N ARG A 22 -4.63 -7.98 16.93
CA ARG A 22 -3.73 -8.91 17.61
C ARG A 22 -2.34 -8.32 17.86
N ASP A 23 -1.73 -7.70 16.84
CA ASP A 23 -0.32 -7.28 16.89
C ASP A 23 -0.13 -5.91 17.57
N PHE A 24 -1.07 -4.98 17.41
CA PHE A 24 -0.92 -3.58 17.84
C PHE A 24 -1.91 -3.15 18.93
N PHE A 25 -3.05 -3.83 19.07
CA PHE A 25 -4.11 -3.40 19.99
C PHE A 25 -4.69 -4.56 20.85
N PRO A 26 -3.84 -5.31 21.59
CA PRO A 26 -4.28 -6.51 22.32
C PRO A 26 -5.31 -6.23 23.43
N ASP A 27 -5.35 -5.01 23.97
CA ASP A 27 -6.30 -4.62 25.03
C ASP A 27 -7.62 -4.04 24.48
N LEU A 28 -7.72 -3.81 23.18
CA LEU A 28 -8.91 -3.25 22.52
C LEU A 28 -10.19 -4.08 22.79
N PRO A 29 -10.16 -5.43 22.80
CA PRO A 29 -11.34 -6.22 23.18
C PRO A 29 -11.80 -6.00 24.62
N LYS A 30 -10.86 -5.76 25.56
CA LYS A 30 -11.22 -5.45 26.96
C LYS A 30 -11.87 -4.08 27.06
N LEU A 31 -11.31 -3.11 26.35
CA LEU A 31 -11.82 -1.74 26.35
C LEU A 31 -13.21 -1.65 25.70
N LYS A 32 -13.43 -2.33 24.55
CA LYS A 32 -14.75 -2.46 23.90
C LYS A 32 -15.81 -2.97 24.88
N ARG A 33 -15.52 -4.06 25.61
CA ARG A 33 -16.45 -4.60 26.63
C ARG A 33 -16.74 -3.63 27.76
N GLN A 34 -15.72 -2.93 28.27
CA GLN A 34 -15.93 -1.91 29.31
C GLN A 34 -16.82 -0.76 28.82
N THR A 35 -16.62 -0.31 27.57
CA THR A 35 -17.46 0.74 26.99
C THR A 35 -18.89 0.27 26.74
N GLU A 36 -19.10 -0.99 26.39
CA GLU A 36 -20.42 -1.58 26.19
C GLU A 36 -21.21 -1.65 27.50
N LEU A 37 -20.58 -2.17 28.57
CA LEU A 37 -21.17 -2.19 29.91
C LEU A 37 -21.56 -0.79 30.40
N LEU A 38 -20.69 0.21 30.21
CA LEU A 38 -20.99 1.59 30.59
C LEU A 38 -22.18 2.18 29.81
N ARG A 39 -22.34 1.83 28.52
CA ARG A 39 -23.46 2.30 27.70
C ARG A 39 -24.78 1.66 28.09
N GLU A 40 -24.77 0.36 28.39
CA GLU A 40 -25.95 -0.35 28.90
C GLU A 40 -26.46 0.26 30.22
N ASP A 41 -25.55 0.68 31.09
CA ASP A 41 -25.89 1.35 32.35
C ASP A 41 -26.50 2.76 32.14
N GLU A 42 -26.07 3.49 31.11
CA GLU A 42 -26.56 4.83 30.78
C GLU A 42 -27.99 4.81 30.19
N GLU A 43 -28.36 3.77 29.43
CA GLU A 43 -29.71 3.62 28.87
C GLU A 43 -30.75 3.17 29.92
N GLY A 44 -30.30 2.65 31.07
CA GLY A 44 -31.16 2.14 32.14
C GLY A 44 -31.60 3.18 33.18
N PHE A 45 -30.74 4.11 33.61
CA PHE A 45 -31.07 5.08 34.68
C PHE A 45 -30.19 6.34 34.60
N PRO A 46 -30.72 7.54 34.90
CA PRO A 46 -29.88 8.75 34.96
C PRO A 46 -28.92 8.64 36.14
N LEU A 47 -27.66 8.29 35.86
CA LEU A 47 -26.59 8.22 36.84
C LEU A 47 -26.25 9.65 37.30
N THR A 48 -27.03 10.16 38.25
CA THR A 48 -26.74 11.42 38.95
C THR A 48 -25.31 11.37 39.49
N GLY A 49 -24.53 12.44 39.25
CA GLY A 49 -23.06 12.49 39.34
C GLY A 49 -22.39 12.13 40.68
N THR A 50 -23.14 11.61 41.63
CA THR A 50 -22.72 11.03 42.91
C THR A 50 -22.05 9.65 42.78
N THR A 51 -22.47 8.77 41.86
CA THR A 51 -21.91 7.40 41.76
C THR A 51 -20.52 7.37 41.13
N ILE A 52 -20.27 8.23 40.13
CA ILE A 52 -18.96 8.34 39.45
C ILE A 52 -17.84 8.74 40.43
N ARG A 53 -18.15 9.56 41.45
CA ARG A 53 -17.17 9.98 42.46
C ARG A 53 -16.75 8.85 43.39
N VAL A 54 -17.62 7.87 43.66
CA VAL A 54 -17.31 6.76 44.58
C VAL A 54 -16.44 5.71 43.90
N ALA A 55 -16.70 5.40 42.62
CA ALA A 55 -15.90 4.43 41.86
C ALA A 55 -14.43 4.87 41.70
N ASN A 56 -14.17 6.17 41.51
CA ASN A 56 -12.81 6.70 41.40
C ASN A 56 -12.00 6.66 42.70
N THR A 57 -12.61 6.37 43.85
CA THR A 57 -11.93 6.38 45.16
C THR A 57 -11.48 5.00 45.66
N ARG A 58 -11.81 3.90 44.96
CA ARG A 58 -11.57 2.54 45.47
C ARG A 58 -10.79 1.60 44.57
N GLY A 59 -10.33 2.04 43.40
CA GLY A 59 -9.64 1.16 42.45
C GLY A 59 -8.30 1.71 41.99
N ASN A 60 -7.25 1.39 42.74
CA ASN A 60 -5.89 1.17 42.23
C ASN A 60 -5.29 2.31 41.38
N MET A 61 -4.58 3.21 42.05
CA MET A 61 -3.57 4.05 41.40
C MET A 61 -2.43 3.14 40.91
N SER A 62 -2.59 2.58 39.71
CA SER A 62 -1.42 2.24 38.91
C SER A 62 -0.70 3.55 38.64
N VAL A 63 0.57 3.59 39.02
CA VAL A 63 1.48 4.72 38.89
C VAL A 63 1.45 5.18 37.44
N ARG A 64 0.69 6.26 37.19
CA ARG A 64 0.84 7.07 35.99
C ARG A 64 2.20 7.71 36.15
N SER A 65 3.22 7.08 35.57
CA SER A 65 4.47 7.74 35.29
C SER A 65 4.14 9.04 34.58
N SER A 66 4.60 10.13 35.20
CA SER A 66 4.62 11.46 34.63
C SER A 66 5.21 11.38 33.21
N ALA A 67 4.37 11.59 32.21
CA ALA A 67 4.79 11.92 30.86
C ALA A 67 3.84 13.00 30.35
N SER A 68 3.96 14.18 30.96
CA SER A 68 3.65 15.42 30.25
C SER A 68 4.70 15.55 29.13
N GLY A 69 4.39 14.99 27.98
CA GLY A 69 5.24 15.03 26.79
C GLY A 69 4.43 14.57 25.61
N ALA A 70 3.97 15.51 24.79
CA ALA A 70 3.38 15.22 23.50
C ALA A 70 4.39 14.41 22.68
N GLY A 71 4.07 13.14 22.43
CA GLY A 71 4.85 12.25 21.58
C GLY A 71 3.87 11.45 20.74
N TRP A 72 3.42 12.03 19.64
CA TRP A 72 2.73 11.29 18.57
C TRP A 72 3.64 10.28 17.85
N ASP A 73 4.83 10.01 18.42
CA ASP A 73 5.96 9.34 17.79
C ASP A 73 6.69 8.43 18.79
N GLU A 74 5.94 7.76 19.68
CA GLU A 74 6.50 6.69 20.50
C GLU A 74 6.36 5.36 19.73
N PRO A 75 7.48 4.69 19.37
CA PRO A 75 7.41 3.43 18.65
C PRO A 75 6.68 2.39 19.49
N THR A 76 5.81 1.62 18.83
CA THR A 76 5.07 0.51 19.45
C THR A 76 6.05 -0.39 20.20
N PRO A 77 5.81 -0.73 21.48
CA PRO A 77 6.72 -1.58 22.23
C PRO A 77 6.89 -2.91 21.49
N THR A 78 8.13 -3.20 21.12
CA THR A 78 8.48 -4.45 20.45
C THR A 78 8.28 -5.57 21.47
N VAL A 79 7.28 -6.43 21.26
CA VAL A 79 7.14 -7.65 22.04
C VAL A 79 8.29 -8.57 21.63
N GLU A 80 9.42 -8.46 22.33
CA GLU A 80 10.48 -9.45 22.26
C GLU A 80 9.89 -10.78 22.73
N GLN A 81 9.58 -11.66 21.77
CA GLN A 81 9.32 -13.06 22.06
C GLN A 81 10.60 -13.66 22.67
N LEU A 82 10.67 -13.62 23.99
CA LEU A 82 11.57 -14.44 24.78
C LEU A 82 11.24 -15.91 24.47
N ALA A 83 12.04 -16.48 23.60
CA ALA A 83 12.15 -17.91 23.42
C ALA A 83 12.69 -18.52 24.72
N SER A 84 11.80 -19.03 25.58
CA SER A 84 12.15 -20.05 26.57
C SER A 84 10.91 -20.77 27.12
N GLY A 85 10.78 -22.03 26.74
CA GLY A 85 10.44 -23.11 27.68
C GLY A 85 9.01 -23.22 28.21
N GLN A 86 8.26 -24.11 27.55
CA GLN A 86 7.61 -25.27 28.20
C GLN A 86 6.23 -25.06 28.83
N LEU A 87 5.17 -25.44 28.10
CA LEU A 87 4.04 -26.32 28.48
C LEU A 87 3.44 -26.81 27.14
N GLY A 88 3.39 -28.10 26.80
CA GLY A 88 2.47 -29.06 27.41
C GLY A 88 1.08 -28.94 26.78
N ASN A 89 0.90 -29.41 25.53
CA ASN A 89 -0.24 -30.20 25.07
C ASN A 89 -0.13 -30.52 23.57
N THR A 90 0.40 -31.71 23.28
CA THR A 90 0.01 -32.48 22.10
C THR A 90 -1.44 -32.91 22.27
N GLN A 91 -2.38 -32.22 21.64
CA GLN A 91 -3.67 -32.75 21.23
C GLN A 91 -4.25 -31.84 20.13
N ASP A 92 -4.58 -32.47 19.00
CA ASP A 92 -5.37 -31.96 17.87
C ASP A 92 -4.68 -31.02 16.87
N ILE A 93 -3.72 -31.57 16.10
CA ILE A 93 -3.29 -31.00 14.81
C ILE A 93 -3.90 -31.87 13.72
N ASP A 94 -5.13 -31.56 13.28
CA ASP A 94 -5.66 -32.06 12.00
C ASP A 94 -6.97 -31.33 11.60
N ASP A 95 -7.05 -30.00 11.79
CA ASP A 95 -8.03 -29.16 11.06
C ASP A 95 -7.73 -27.65 11.22
N ALA A 96 -6.52 -27.19 10.88
CA ALA A 96 -6.29 -25.74 10.78
C ALA A 96 -6.86 -25.25 9.45
N THR A 97 -7.97 -24.52 9.50
CA THR A 97 -8.57 -23.93 8.30
C THR A 97 -7.60 -22.96 7.64
N GLU A 98 -7.68 -22.78 6.31
CA GLU A 98 -6.81 -21.83 5.60
C GLU A 98 -6.91 -20.41 6.19
N ASP A 99 -8.05 -20.06 6.78
CA ASP A 99 -8.30 -18.77 7.39
C ASP A 99 -7.54 -18.57 8.71
N ASP A 100 -7.39 -19.62 9.52
CA ASP A 100 -6.57 -19.58 10.73
C ASP A 100 -5.09 -19.39 10.39
N VAL A 101 -4.64 -20.01 9.28
CA VAL A 101 -3.28 -19.82 8.78
C VAL A 101 -3.09 -18.37 8.32
N LYS A 102 -4.05 -17.76 7.61
CA LYS A 102 -3.99 -16.34 7.21
C LYS A 102 -3.95 -15.42 8.44
N LYS A 103 -4.84 -15.65 9.41
CA LYS A 103 -4.98 -14.86 10.65
C LYS A 103 -3.78 -14.99 11.59
N SER A 104 -3.01 -16.08 11.50
CA SER A 104 -1.81 -16.30 12.31
C SER A 104 -0.53 -15.65 11.75
N MET A 105 -0.49 -15.26 10.47
CA MET A 105 0.67 -14.59 9.88
C MET A 105 0.90 -13.18 10.45
N THR A 106 2.14 -12.68 10.36
CA THR A 106 2.46 -11.26 10.68
C THR A 106 1.90 -10.32 9.61
N LEU A 107 1.54 -9.10 10.01
CA LEU A 107 1.01 -8.05 9.11
C LEU A 107 1.82 -7.88 7.82
N ASN A 108 3.15 -7.73 7.94
CA ASN A 108 4.03 -7.55 6.77
C ASN A 108 3.98 -8.73 5.79
N ARG A 109 3.91 -9.96 6.31
CA ARG A 109 3.81 -11.16 5.48
C ARG A 109 2.48 -11.17 4.74
N PHE A 110 1.38 -10.91 5.45
CA PHE A 110 0.04 -10.91 4.90
C PHE A 110 -0.11 -9.89 3.76
N VAL A 111 0.30 -8.64 3.98
CA VAL A 111 0.25 -7.55 2.97
C VAL A 111 1.16 -7.82 1.76
N ALA A 112 2.28 -8.51 1.97
CA ALA A 112 3.17 -8.89 0.88
C ALA A 112 2.57 -9.97 -0.03
N THR A 113 1.86 -10.95 0.55
CA THR A 113 1.33 -12.11 -0.20
C THR A 113 -0.10 -11.95 -0.69
N HIS A 114 -0.94 -11.15 -0.01
CA HIS A 114 -2.36 -10.99 -0.32
C HIS A 114 -2.68 -9.58 -0.85
N THR A 115 -3.77 -9.46 -1.60
CA THR A 115 -4.36 -8.21 -2.06
C THR A 115 -5.88 -8.35 -2.10
N SER A 116 -6.62 -7.27 -1.91
CA SER A 116 -8.08 -7.32 -2.04
C SER A 116 -8.54 -7.34 -3.50
N GLU A 117 -9.78 -7.80 -3.69
CA GLU A 117 -10.51 -7.79 -4.95
C GLU A 117 -10.56 -6.39 -5.56
N ASP A 118 -10.91 -5.38 -4.76
CA ASP A 118 -10.99 -3.98 -5.20
C ASP A 118 -9.64 -3.44 -5.68
N ASN A 119 -8.55 -3.78 -4.99
CA ASN A 119 -7.23 -3.35 -5.43
C ASN A 119 -6.81 -4.02 -6.74
N LYS A 120 -7.27 -5.25 -7.00
CA LYS A 120 -7.05 -5.92 -8.29
C LYS A 120 -7.89 -5.27 -9.38
N SER A 121 -9.19 -5.05 -9.14
CA SER A 121 -10.11 -4.45 -10.11
C SER A 121 -9.68 -3.02 -10.49
N PHE A 122 -9.22 -2.23 -9.51
CA PHE A 122 -8.70 -0.89 -9.73
C PHE A 122 -7.49 -0.87 -10.65
N LYS A 123 -6.54 -1.81 -10.46
CA LYS A 123 -5.36 -1.93 -11.34
C LYS A 123 -5.75 -2.31 -12.76
N GLU A 124 -6.68 -3.24 -12.92
CA GLU A 124 -7.20 -3.62 -14.24
C GLU A 124 -7.85 -2.42 -14.94
N LEU A 125 -8.62 -1.60 -14.20
CA LEU A 125 -9.23 -0.39 -14.74
C LEU A 125 -8.19 0.66 -15.11
N GLN A 126 -7.17 0.85 -14.29
CA GLN A 126 -6.06 1.77 -14.58
C GLN A 126 -5.32 1.35 -15.86
N GLU A 127 -5.00 0.06 -16.00
CA GLU A 127 -4.39 -0.47 -17.22
C GLU A 127 -5.29 -0.28 -18.44
N LYS A 128 -6.59 -0.51 -18.30
CA LYS A 128 -7.56 -0.28 -19.39
C LYS A 128 -7.60 1.18 -19.80
N ALA A 129 -7.62 2.11 -18.85
CA ALA A 129 -7.59 3.55 -19.11
C ALA A 129 -6.30 3.98 -19.81
N VAL A 130 -5.15 3.44 -19.38
CA VAL A 130 -3.86 3.67 -20.04
C VAL A 130 -3.87 3.13 -21.47
N LYS A 131 -4.35 1.90 -21.70
CA LYS A 131 -4.45 1.29 -23.03
C LYS A 131 -5.40 2.06 -23.94
N ASP A 132 -6.54 2.53 -23.43
CA ASP A 132 -7.48 3.35 -24.19
C ASP A 132 -6.87 4.71 -24.56
N HIS A 133 -6.16 5.34 -23.62
CA HIS A 133 -5.42 6.56 -23.88
C HIS A 133 -4.35 6.34 -24.95
N GLN A 134 -3.54 5.29 -24.83
CA GLN A 134 -2.53 4.93 -25.83
C GLN A 134 -3.16 4.65 -27.20
N ARG A 135 -4.33 4.01 -27.27
CA ARG A 135 -5.05 3.79 -28.53
C ARG A 135 -5.54 5.09 -29.16
N ARG A 136 -6.14 5.98 -28.37
CA ARG A 136 -6.63 7.28 -28.84
C ARG A 136 -5.49 8.17 -29.34
N TYR A 137 -4.37 8.14 -28.64
CA TYR A 137 -3.18 8.93 -28.95
C TYR A 137 -2.04 8.06 -29.49
N HIS A 138 -2.33 7.03 -30.30
CA HIS A 138 -1.32 6.07 -30.78
C HIS A 138 -0.13 6.79 -31.43
N TRP A 139 -0.38 7.84 -32.21
CA TRP A 139 0.63 8.69 -32.84
C TRP A 139 1.64 9.35 -31.88
N ALA A 140 1.29 9.51 -30.60
CA ALA A 140 2.16 10.06 -29.56
C ALA A 140 2.94 9.00 -28.79
N PHE A 141 2.51 7.73 -28.86
CA PHE A 141 3.09 6.59 -28.14
C PHE A 141 3.78 5.57 -29.06
N ASP A 142 3.64 5.72 -30.38
CA ASP A 142 4.39 4.96 -31.38
C ASP A 142 5.87 5.40 -31.35
N ASP A 143 6.66 4.80 -30.45
CA ASP A 143 8.13 4.91 -30.44
C ASP A 143 8.72 4.07 -31.57
N ASP A 144 8.51 4.50 -32.81
CA ASP A 144 9.27 4.00 -33.96
C ASP A 144 10.70 4.54 -33.84
N ALA A 145 11.67 3.69 -33.54
CA ALA A 145 13.09 4.06 -33.50
C ALA A 145 13.59 4.67 -34.83
N GLU A 146 12.90 4.39 -35.94
CA GLU A 146 13.13 5.03 -37.25
C GLU A 146 12.41 6.38 -37.42
N LYS A 147 11.27 6.61 -36.74
CA LYS A 147 10.57 7.89 -36.78
C LYS A 147 11.24 8.96 -35.92
N GLY A 148 12.01 8.66 -34.89
CA GLY A 148 12.61 9.72 -34.07
C GLY A 148 11.56 10.63 -33.39
N ASP A 149 12.02 11.63 -32.64
CA ASP A 149 11.18 12.42 -31.72
C ASP A 149 9.90 12.97 -32.39
N PRO A 150 8.69 12.54 -31.98
CA PRO A 150 7.44 12.94 -32.63
C PRO A 150 7.18 14.45 -32.54
N LYS A 151 7.82 15.13 -31.59
CA LYS A 151 7.76 16.59 -31.41
C LYS A 151 8.44 17.36 -32.56
N LEU A 152 9.41 16.77 -33.25
CA LEU A 152 10.09 17.37 -34.41
C LEU A 152 9.28 17.27 -35.70
N HIS A 153 8.18 16.51 -35.72
CA HIS A 153 7.43 16.25 -36.93
C HIS A 153 6.21 17.15 -37.13
N LEU A 154 5.84 17.99 -36.17
CA LEU A 154 4.70 18.88 -36.29
C LEU A 154 5.16 20.27 -36.79
N LEU A 155 4.80 20.61 -38.02
CA LEU A 155 5.05 21.92 -38.62
C LEU A 155 4.19 23.00 -37.93
N THR A 156 4.61 24.27 -38.03
CA THR A 156 3.93 25.42 -37.39
C THR A 156 2.48 25.63 -37.84
N ASN A 157 2.12 25.09 -39.00
CA ASN A 157 0.76 25.09 -39.55
C ASN A 157 -0.10 23.91 -39.04
N GLY A 158 0.39 23.10 -38.09
CA GLY A 158 -0.31 21.95 -37.53
C GLY A 158 -0.30 20.70 -38.42
N THR A 159 0.42 20.72 -39.55
CA THR A 159 0.58 19.54 -40.42
C THR A 159 1.84 18.75 -40.05
N TRP A 160 1.82 17.43 -40.31
CA TRP A 160 2.98 16.59 -40.08
C TRP A 160 3.99 16.72 -41.23
N ILE A 161 5.29 16.80 -40.91
CA ILE A 161 6.38 16.83 -41.90
C ILE A 161 6.38 15.51 -42.69
N SER A 162 6.44 15.60 -44.02
CA SER A 162 6.46 14.39 -44.85
C SER A 162 7.83 13.68 -44.79
N LYS A 163 7.86 12.37 -45.08
CA LYS A 163 9.11 11.58 -45.09
C LYS A 163 10.16 12.16 -46.04
N GLU A 164 9.72 12.72 -47.17
CA GLU A 164 10.59 13.38 -48.15
C GLU A 164 11.15 14.70 -47.61
N GLN A 165 10.30 15.52 -47.00
CA GLN A 165 10.73 16.80 -46.38
C GLN A 165 11.73 16.58 -45.25
N ARG A 166 11.53 15.53 -44.44
CA ARG A 166 12.49 15.12 -43.43
C ARG A 166 13.83 14.72 -44.04
N ARG A 167 13.82 13.86 -45.05
CA ARG A 167 15.06 13.43 -45.74
C ARG A 167 15.86 14.62 -46.24
N ILE A 168 15.17 15.61 -46.82
CA ILE A 168 15.78 16.85 -47.29
C ILE A 168 16.36 17.68 -46.13
N ALA A 169 15.65 17.80 -45.02
CA ALA A 169 16.13 18.52 -43.83
C ALA A 169 17.36 17.84 -43.20
N ASP A 170 17.33 16.50 -43.08
CA ASP A 170 18.45 15.70 -42.56
C ASP A 170 19.67 15.79 -43.48
N GLU A 171 19.47 15.73 -44.81
CA GLU A 171 20.52 15.93 -45.82
C GLU A 171 21.11 17.34 -45.80
N ALA A 172 20.28 18.37 -45.53
CA ALA A 172 20.73 19.76 -45.42
C ALA A 172 21.52 20.02 -44.12
N CYS A 173 21.17 19.36 -43.02
CA CYS A 173 21.86 19.43 -41.73
C CYS A 173 23.07 18.49 -41.62
N ALA A 174 23.22 17.51 -42.53
CA ALA A 174 24.39 16.65 -42.56
C ALA A 174 25.66 17.50 -42.76
N PRO A 175 26.73 17.26 -41.98
CA PRO A 175 27.94 18.06 -42.07
C PRO A 175 28.57 17.91 -43.46
N LYS A 176 28.53 18.98 -44.26
CA LYS A 176 29.23 19.07 -45.54
C LYS A 176 30.73 19.23 -45.29
N GLY A 177 31.42 18.11 -45.11
CA GLY A 177 32.88 18.09 -45.15
C GLY A 177 33.55 17.35 -44.00
N LEU A 178 33.57 16.02 -44.09
CA LEU A 178 34.76 15.27 -43.68
C LEU A 178 35.55 14.97 -44.95
N MET A 179 36.21 16.01 -45.48
CA MET A 179 37.30 15.82 -46.41
C MET A 179 38.39 15.09 -45.62
N LEU A 180 38.59 13.82 -45.96
CA LEU A 180 39.64 12.97 -45.43
C LEU A 180 40.99 13.63 -45.78
N VAL A 181 41.53 14.45 -44.87
CA VAL A 181 42.87 15.01 -45.02
C VAL A 181 43.84 13.86 -44.80
N SER A 182 44.25 13.22 -45.90
CA SER A 182 45.35 12.27 -45.92
C SER A 182 46.63 13.01 -45.52
N PHE A 183 47.02 12.89 -44.25
CA PHE A 183 48.34 13.28 -43.79
C PHE A 183 49.34 12.22 -44.29
N ARG A 184 49.98 12.52 -45.42
CA ARG A 184 51.13 11.76 -45.89
C ARG A 184 52.35 12.20 -45.07
N ALA A 185 52.72 11.39 -44.08
CA ALA A 185 53.97 11.56 -43.35
C ALA A 185 55.15 11.34 -44.30
N VAL A 186 56.10 12.29 -44.27
CA VAL A 186 57.47 12.15 -44.80
C VAL A 186 58.40 12.07 -43.60
#